data_AF-A0A087T9W6-F1
#
_entry.id   AF-A0A087T9W6-F1
#
_cell.length_a   1.000
_cell.length_b   1.000
_cell.length_c   1.000
_cell.angle_alpha   90.00
_cell.angle_beta   90.00
_cell.angle_gamma   90.00
#
_symmetry.space_group_name_H-M   'P 1'
#
loop_
_entity.id
_entity.type
_entity.pdbx_description
1 polymer ?
#
loop_
_entity_poly.entity_id
_entity_poly.type
_entity_poly.pdbx_seq_one_letter_code
_entity_poly.pdbx_strand_id
1 'polypeptide(L)'
;MELEKLYPLVLVALVVACYSNSLSCDLVFDDLPAIRDNRDIRPHTPIRNIFQNDFWGTPLRKEQSHKSYRPLTVLSFRLNYAVHGLYPFGYHLVNLSLHAFVCLLFYRLCLHFLPSTSSLVSSALFAVHP
;
A
#
# COMPACT_ATOMS: atom_id res chain seq x y z
N MET A 1 30.57 -6.23 -7.76
CA MET A 1 30.46 -4.96 -8.49
C MET A 1 29.49 -4.98 -9.68
N GLU A 2 29.62 -5.88 -10.67
CA GLU A 2 28.63 -5.97 -11.78
C GLU A 2 27.31 -6.64 -11.33
N LEU A 3 27.39 -7.76 -10.61
CA LEU A 3 26.22 -8.54 -10.17
C LEU A 3 25.33 -7.79 -9.16
N GLU A 4 25.92 -6.98 -8.29
CA GLU A 4 25.18 -6.22 -7.26
C GLU A 4 24.26 -5.17 -7.86
N LYS A 5 24.54 -4.69 -9.08
CA LYS A 5 23.65 -3.78 -9.81
C LYS A 5 22.32 -4.46 -10.17
N LEU A 6 22.27 -5.79 -10.21
CA LEU A 6 21.06 -6.56 -10.50
C LEU A 6 20.19 -6.79 -9.26
N TYR A 7 20.70 -6.56 -8.04
CA TYR A 7 19.96 -6.85 -6.80
C TYR A 7 18.62 -6.11 -6.70
N PRO A 8 18.51 -4.81 -7.05
CA PRO A 8 17.22 -4.13 -7.11
C PRO A 8 16.22 -4.80 -8.06
N LEU A 9 16.69 -5.27 -9.24
CA LEU A 9 15.83 -5.93 -10.22
C LEU A 9 15.34 -7.28 -9.70
N VAL A 10 16.21 -8.04 -9.03
CA VAL A 10 15.84 -9.30 -8.38
C VAL A 10 14.75 -9.06 -7.32
N LEU A 11 14.86 -8.01 -6.51
CA LEU A 11 13.85 -7.67 -5.51
C LEU A 11 12.49 -7.30 -6.14
N VAL A 12 12.50 -6.48 -7.19
CA VAL A 12 11.27 -6.12 -7.91
C VAL A 12 10.64 -7.36 -8.55
N ALA A 13 11.44 -8.23 -9.16
CA ALA A 13 10.96 -9.48 -9.75
C ALA A 13 10.34 -10.41 -8.70
N LEU A 14 10.96 -10.52 -7.52
CA LEU A 14 10.41 -11.28 -6.38
C LEU A 14 9.04 -10.74 -5.94
N VAL A 15 8.93 -9.42 -5.74
CA VAL A 15 7.66 -8.78 -5.36
C VAL A 15 6.58 -9.06 -6.42
N VAL A 16 6.87 -8.87 -7.70
CA VAL A 16 5.91 -9.13 -8.77
C VAL A 16 5.52 -10.61 -8.83
N ALA A 17 6.49 -11.53 -8.72
CA ALA A 17 6.22 -12.97 -8.75
C ALA A 17 5.31 -13.41 -7.59
N CYS A 18 5.51 -12.87 -6.39
CA CYS A 18 4.74 -13.25 -5.21
C CYS A 18 3.32 -12.67 -5.17
N TYR A 19 3.12 -11.45 -5.69
CA TYR A 19 1.86 -10.71 -5.46
C TYR A 19 1.10 -10.30 -6.73
N SER A 20 1.61 -10.58 -7.94
CA SER A 20 0.89 -10.25 -9.18
C SER A 20 -0.47 -10.96 -9.31
N ASN A 21 -0.63 -12.12 -8.66
CA ASN A 21 -1.92 -12.83 -8.57
C ASN A 21 -3.00 -11.96 -7.89
N SER A 22 -2.63 -11.06 -6.97
CA SER A 22 -3.58 -10.15 -6.30
C SER A 22 -4.23 -9.14 -7.24
N LEU A 23 -3.63 -8.86 -8.41
CA LEU A 23 -4.17 -7.89 -9.36
C LEU A 23 -5.53 -8.30 -9.93
N SER A 24 -5.86 -9.60 -9.88
CA SER A 24 -7.13 -10.15 -10.36
C SER A 24 -8.11 -10.45 -9.22
N CYS A 25 -7.78 -10.12 -7.97
CA CYS A 25 -8.65 -10.32 -6.83
C CYS A 25 -9.67 -9.17 -6.68
N ASP A 26 -10.78 -9.47 -6.01
CA ASP A 26 -11.80 -8.48 -5.65
C ASP A 26 -11.47 -7.78 -4.32
N LEU A 27 -12.13 -6.63 -4.08
CA LEU A 27 -12.13 -5.99 -2.76
C LEU A 27 -12.86 -6.88 -1.76
N VAL A 28 -12.18 -7.28 -0.68
CA VAL A 28 -12.72 -8.20 0.33
C VAL A 28 -12.45 -7.71 1.75
N PHE A 29 -13.17 -8.26 2.74
CA PHE A 29 -13.00 -7.93 4.16
C PHE A 29 -13.00 -6.42 4.42
N ASP A 30 -11.89 -5.90 4.93
CA ASP A 30 -11.69 -4.50 5.29
C ASP A 30 -11.68 -3.55 4.09
N ASP A 31 -11.43 -4.03 2.87
CA ASP A 31 -11.50 -3.20 1.68
C ASP A 31 -12.92 -2.67 1.43
N LEU A 32 -13.95 -3.44 1.81
CA LEU A 32 -15.34 -3.06 1.62
C LEU A 32 -15.68 -1.80 2.43
N PRO A 33 -15.56 -1.77 3.76
CA PRO A 33 -15.81 -0.55 4.53
C PRO A 33 -14.79 0.55 4.26
N ALA A 34 -13.53 0.24 3.93
CA ALA A 34 -12.49 1.26 3.71
C ALA A 34 -12.58 1.95 2.35
N ILE A 35 -13.05 1.25 1.31
CA ILE A 35 -13.06 1.73 -0.08
C ILE A 35 -14.49 1.75 -0.64
N ARG A 36 -15.16 0.59 -0.68
CA ARG A 36 -16.48 0.46 -1.31
C ARG A 36 -17.55 1.25 -0.58
N ASP A 37 -17.57 1.29 0.73
CA ASP A 37 -18.64 1.95 1.50
C ASP A 37 -18.20 3.31 2.08
N ASN A 38 -16.90 3.58 2.07
CA ASN A 38 -16.34 4.81 2.62
C ASN A 38 -16.78 6.04 1.79
N ARG A 39 -17.53 6.95 2.43
CA ARG A 39 -17.99 8.18 1.78
C ARG A 39 -16.88 9.20 1.58
N ASP A 40 -15.81 9.15 2.37
CA ASP A 40 -14.75 10.16 2.34
C ASP A 40 -13.90 10.09 1.07
N ILE A 41 -13.90 8.95 0.38
CA ILE A 41 -13.17 8.79 -0.89
C ILE A 41 -13.97 9.29 -2.10
N ARG A 42 -15.23 9.70 -1.91
CA ARG A 42 -16.09 10.16 -3.01
C ARG A 42 -15.78 11.60 -3.42
N PRO A 43 -15.92 11.96 -4.71
CA PRO A 43 -15.58 13.31 -5.18
C PRO A 43 -16.48 14.40 -4.57
N HIS A 44 -17.74 14.06 -4.25
CA HIS A 44 -18.74 15.00 -3.72
C HIS A 44 -18.62 15.24 -2.20
N THR A 45 -17.85 14.43 -1.47
CA THR A 45 -17.66 14.66 -0.02
C THR A 45 -16.52 15.64 0.22
N PRO A 46 -16.65 16.59 1.17
CA PRO A 46 -15.57 17.53 1.47
C PRO A 46 -14.28 16.81 1.90
N ILE A 47 -13.14 17.19 1.33
CA ILE A 47 -11.84 16.56 1.64
C ILE A 47 -11.46 16.70 3.12
N ARG A 48 -11.94 17.75 3.80
CA ARG A 48 -11.74 17.95 5.25
C ARG A 48 -12.24 16.77 6.08
N ASN A 49 -13.22 16.01 5.60
CA ASN A 49 -13.80 14.89 6.33
C ASN A 49 -12.75 13.80 6.58
N ILE A 50 -11.83 13.59 5.63
CA ILE A 50 -10.71 12.64 5.77
C ILE A 50 -9.87 12.91 7.02
N PHE A 51 -9.78 14.17 7.45
CA PHE A 51 -9.01 14.60 8.63
C PHE A 51 -9.85 14.63 9.92
N GLN A 52 -11.15 14.35 9.84
CA GLN A 52 -12.10 14.40 10.95
C GLN A 52 -12.73 13.02 11.26
N ASN A 53 -12.63 12.10 10.31
CA ASN A 53 -13.16 10.76 10.39
C ASN A 53 -12.04 9.73 10.61
N ASP A 54 -12.42 8.54 11.08
CA ASP A 54 -11.55 7.38 11.12
C ASP A 54 -11.36 6.76 9.73
N PHE A 55 -10.55 5.72 9.66
CA PHE A 55 -10.20 5.00 8.43
C PHE A 55 -11.42 4.50 7.64
N TRP A 56 -12.54 4.25 8.32
CA TRP A 56 -13.77 3.69 7.75
C TRP A 56 -14.79 4.77 7.36
N GLY A 57 -14.47 6.06 7.58
CA GLY A 57 -15.35 7.18 7.27
C GLY A 57 -16.34 7.54 8.40
N THR A 58 -16.10 7.06 9.63
CA THR A 58 -16.92 7.43 10.80
C THR A 58 -16.27 8.61 11.54
N PRO A 59 -17.02 9.68 11.87
CA PRO A 59 -16.46 10.80 12.63
C PRO A 59 -15.79 10.36 13.93
N LEU A 60 -14.53 10.79 14.13
CA LEU A 60 -13.70 10.38 15.27
C LEU A 60 -14.32 10.70 16.63
N ARG A 61 -15.24 11.67 16.69
CA ARG A 61 -15.91 12.06 17.94
C ARG A 61 -17.02 11.11 18.36
N LYS A 62 -17.56 10.29 17.45
CA LYS A 62 -18.63 9.33 17.75
C LYS A 62 -18.11 8.14 18.54
N GLU A 63 -18.93 7.59 19.43
CA GLU A 63 -18.57 6.40 20.21
C GLU A 63 -18.37 5.16 19.32
N GLN A 64 -19.14 5.07 18.24
CA GLN A 64 -19.09 3.97 17.27
C GLN A 64 -17.84 4.02 16.35
N SER A 65 -17.04 5.08 16.43
CA SER A 65 -15.79 5.17 15.68
C SER A 65 -14.77 4.19 16.26
N HIS A 66 -14.05 3.50 15.37
CA HIS A 66 -12.93 2.62 15.75
C HIS A 66 -11.70 3.43 16.19
N LYS A 67 -11.73 4.76 16.08
CA LYS A 67 -10.64 5.70 16.39
C LYS A 67 -9.36 5.44 15.57
N SER A 68 -9.44 4.66 14.50
CA SER A 68 -8.34 4.33 13.60
C SER A 68 -8.01 5.53 12.69
N TYR A 69 -7.22 6.48 13.18
CA TYR A 69 -6.88 7.68 12.41
C TYR A 69 -5.79 7.41 11.36
N ARG A 70 -6.18 7.38 10.07
CA ARG A 70 -5.29 7.09 8.92
C ARG A 70 -5.58 8.00 7.71
N PRO A 71 -5.49 9.33 7.87
CA PRO A 71 -5.96 10.28 6.85
C PRO A 71 -5.19 10.17 5.52
N LEU A 72 -3.89 9.88 5.57
CA LEU A 72 -3.07 9.76 4.35
C LEU A 72 -3.42 8.53 3.53
N THR A 73 -3.78 7.42 4.18
CA THR A 73 -4.25 6.20 3.50
C THR A 73 -5.64 6.41 2.88
N VAL A 74 -6.55 7.07 3.58
CA VAL A 74 -7.87 7.40 3.01
C VAL A 74 -7.72 8.39 1.84
N LEU A 75 -6.78 9.33 1.94
CA LEU A 75 -6.45 10.24 0.85
C LEU A 75 -5.91 9.50 -0.37
N SER A 76 -5.02 8.51 -0.20
CA SER A 76 -4.54 7.70 -1.33
C SER A 76 -5.69 6.90 -1.96
N PHE A 77 -6.63 6.37 -1.17
CA PHE A 77 -7.83 5.71 -1.70
C PHE A 77 -8.73 6.68 -2.48
N ARG A 78 -8.87 7.93 -2.03
CA ARG A 78 -9.60 8.97 -2.78
C ARG A 78 -8.95 9.29 -4.12
N LEU A 79 -7.63 9.37 -4.16
CA LEU A 79 -6.89 9.56 -5.41
C LEU A 79 -7.04 8.35 -6.34
N ASN A 80 -6.95 7.13 -5.80
CA ASN A 80 -7.21 5.92 -6.57
C ASN A 80 -8.62 5.89 -7.15
N TYR A 81 -9.63 6.24 -6.35
CA TYR A 81 -11.02 6.31 -6.79
C TYR A 81 -11.20 7.32 -7.93
N ALA A 82 -10.49 8.46 -7.89
CA ALA A 82 -10.55 9.46 -8.94
C ALA A 82 -10.02 8.95 -10.30
N VAL A 83 -9.11 7.98 -10.30
CA VAL A 83 -8.51 7.41 -11.53
C VAL A 83 -9.22 6.14 -11.99
N HIS A 84 -9.53 5.21 -11.07
CA HIS A 84 -10.03 3.86 -11.39
C HIS A 84 -11.39 3.52 -10.77
N GLY A 85 -12.03 4.45 -10.06
CA GLY A 85 -13.29 4.21 -9.37
C GLY A 85 -13.19 3.08 -8.35
N LEU A 86 -14.10 2.12 -8.42
CA LEU A 86 -14.11 0.92 -7.56
C LEU A 86 -13.44 -0.30 -8.19
N TYR A 87 -12.71 -0.13 -9.32
CA TYR A 87 -12.07 -1.26 -9.97
C TYR A 87 -10.86 -1.76 -9.14
N PRO A 88 -10.88 -2.99 -8.59
CA PRO A 88 -9.88 -3.46 -7.61
C PRO A 88 -8.44 -3.43 -8.12
N PHE A 89 -8.27 -3.73 -9.41
CA PHE A 89 -6.96 -3.74 -10.09
C PHE A 89 -6.14 -2.48 -9.80
N GLY A 90 -6.75 -1.28 -9.85
CA GLY A 90 -6.05 -0.02 -9.61
C GLY A 90 -5.49 0.09 -8.19
N TYR A 91 -6.21 -0.45 -7.20
CA TYR A 91 -5.78 -0.48 -5.80
C TYR A 91 -4.63 -1.47 -5.60
N HIS A 92 -4.77 -2.68 -6.13
CA HIS A 92 -3.73 -3.70 -6.03
C HIS A 92 -2.46 -3.29 -6.78
N LEU A 93 -2.57 -2.66 -7.95
CA LEU A 93 -1.41 -2.18 -8.71
C LEU A 93 -0.63 -1.10 -7.95
N VAL A 94 -1.34 -0.15 -7.31
CA VAL A 94 -0.70 0.89 -6.50
C VAL A 94 -0.02 0.27 -5.27
N ASN A 95 -0.69 -0.65 -4.57
CA ASN A 95 -0.10 -1.34 -3.42
C ASN A 95 1.13 -2.17 -3.82
N LEU A 96 1.07 -2.90 -4.92
CA LEU A 96 2.20 -3.67 -5.46
C LEU A 96 3.39 -2.77 -5.80
N SER A 97 3.12 -1.64 -6.45
CA SER A 97 4.14 -0.65 -6.82
C SER A 97 4.79 -0.01 -5.58
N LEU A 98 3.98 0.34 -4.58
CA LEU A 98 4.47 0.87 -3.31
C LEU A 98 5.29 -0.18 -2.53
N HIS A 99 4.86 -1.44 -2.50
CA HIS A 99 5.61 -2.52 -1.86
C HIS A 99 6.98 -2.73 -2.51
N ALA A 100 7.02 -2.78 -3.84
CA ALA A 100 8.29 -2.86 -4.58
C ALA A 100 9.20 -1.66 -4.25
N PHE A 101 8.65 -0.44 -4.24
CA PHE A 101 9.39 0.76 -3.88
C PHE A 101 9.93 0.72 -2.44
N VAL A 102 9.11 0.32 -1.47
CA VAL A 102 9.53 0.19 -0.06
C VAL A 102 10.60 -0.90 0.10
N CYS A 103 10.50 -2.02 -0.59
CA CYS A 103 11.55 -3.06 -0.59
C CYS A 103 12.88 -2.51 -1.10
N LEU A 104 12.87 -1.67 -2.14
CA LEU A 104 14.07 -1.02 -2.66
C LEU A 104 14.64 0.01 -1.67
N LEU A 105 13.78 0.78 -0.99
CA LEU A 105 14.21 1.70 0.07
C LEU A 105 14.79 0.95 1.26
N PHE A 106 14.17 -0.16 1.67
CA PHE A 106 14.66 -1.01 2.74
C PHE A 106 16.01 -1.64 2.39
N TYR A 107 16.20 -2.09 1.15
CA TYR A 107 17.49 -2.54 0.64
C TYR A 107 18.56 -1.45 0.74
N ARG A 108 18.25 -0.22 0.30
CA ARG A 108 19.16 0.93 0.45
C ARG A 108 19.46 1.23 1.91
N LEU A 109 18.46 1.15 2.79
CA LEU A 109 18.65 1.33 4.23
C LEU A 109 19.61 0.27 4.79
N CYS A 110 19.41 -1.00 4.45
CA CYS A 110 20.27 -2.10 4.89
C CYS A 110 21.72 -1.94 4.41
N LEU A 111 21.97 -1.37 3.23
CA LEU A 111 23.33 -1.11 2.73
C LEU A 111 24.13 -0.15 3.63
N HIS A 112 23.48 0.65 4.46
CA HIS A 112 24.17 1.49 5.45
C HIS A 112 24.74 0.70 6.63
N PHE A 113 24.27 -0.53 6.86
CA PHE A 113 24.58 -1.32 8.05
C PHE A 113 25.11 -2.73 7.77
N LEU A 114 24.88 -3.25 6.56
CA LEU A 114 25.14 -4.64 6.20
C LEU A 114 25.90 -4.75 4.87
N PRO A 115 26.68 -5.82 4.66
CA PRO A 115 27.22 -6.16 3.34
C PRO A 115 26.11 -6.38 2.31
N SER A 116 26.41 -6.13 1.03
CA SER A 116 25.43 -6.15 -0.07
C SER A 116 24.58 -7.43 -0.14
N THR A 117 25.19 -8.60 0.05
CA THR A 117 24.49 -9.89 0.07
C THR A 117 23.52 -9.99 1.25
N SER A 118 23.95 -9.59 2.45
CA SER A 118 23.08 -9.60 3.63
C SER A 118 21.93 -8.60 3.49
N SER A 119 22.18 -7.42 2.93
CA SER A 119 21.13 -6.44 2.62
C SER A 119 20.11 -7.00 1.62
N LEU A 120 20.57 -7.72 0.59
CA LEU A 120 19.69 -8.40 -0.36
C LEU A 120 18.85 -9.47 0.33
N VAL A 121 19.45 -10.35 1.12
CA VAL A 121 18.73 -11.43 1.82
C VAL A 121 17.69 -10.86 2.79
N SER A 122 18.05 -9.86 3.61
CA SER A 122 17.10 -9.19 4.51
C SER A 122 15.95 -8.55 3.75
N SER A 123 16.22 -7.92 2.61
CA SER A 123 15.20 -7.27 1.80
C SER A 123 14.33 -8.26 1.04
N ALA A 124 14.88 -9.38 0.60
CA ALA A 124 14.13 -10.47 -0.02
C ALA A 124 13.19 -11.13 0.99
N LEU A 125 13.65 -11.35 2.23
CA LEU A 125 12.81 -11.83 3.33
C LEU A 125 11.67 -10.84 3.63
N PHE A 126 11.98 -9.54 3.72
CA PHE A 126 10.95 -8.50 3.88
C PHE A 126 9.97 -8.47 2.70
N ALA A 127 10.47 -8.65 1.48
CA ALA A 127 9.65 -8.60 0.28
C ALA A 127 8.61 -9.72 0.21
N VAL A 128 8.93 -10.94 0.66
CA VAL A 128 8.05 -12.12 0.55
C VAL A 128 7.28 -12.45 1.82
N HIS A 129 7.55 -11.73 2.92
CA HIS A 129 6.85 -11.96 4.18
C HIS A 129 5.36 -11.62 4.02
N PRO A 130 4.44 -12.51 4.46
CA PRO A 130 3.00 -12.26 4.38
C PRO A 130 2.52 -11.15 5.31
#